data_AF-A0A4Y9FA67-F1
#
_entry.id   AF-A0A4Y9FA67-F1
#
_cell.length_a   1.000
_cell.length_b   1.000
_cell.length_c   1.000
_cell.angle_alpha   90.00
_cell.angle_beta   90.00
_cell.angle_gamma   90.00
#
_symmetry.space_group_name_H-M   'P 1'
#
loop_
_entity.id
_entity.type
_entity.pdbx_description
1 polymer ?
#
loop_
_entity_poly.entity_id
_entity_poly.type
_entity_poly.pdbx_seq_one_letter_code
_entity_poly.pdbx_strand_id
1 'polypeptide(L)'
;MSGLELLAVALGMRHGVDPDHLAAIDGVSRLRPSPWNGVLFALGHGAVVTLLAFPAAALLAQVDLEALHLSVWLLLLVAGVNLYRLLRPREEVPARLPIPNPLLLGLLFGLGFETASQLSALALTAELSPLRLGLFFTLGMLLVDGVDGLLASRLQNLAQNSSKAQRASRFLGWAVVALALGLVLAEVGGVDLEALSLPLGLGLFALLVSLRLYALRPA
;
A
#
# COMPACT_ATOMS: atom_id res chain seq x y z
N MET A 1 5.53 -26.39 0.59
CA MET A 1 5.38 -25.19 1.43
C MET A 1 5.13 -25.64 2.86
N SER A 2 5.88 -25.14 3.83
CA SER A 2 5.62 -25.38 5.26
C SER A 2 4.45 -24.52 5.75
N GLY A 3 3.87 -24.85 6.91
CA GLY A 3 2.80 -24.02 7.51
C GLY A 3 3.23 -22.57 7.80
N LEU A 4 4.51 -22.36 8.07
CA LEU A 4 5.09 -21.04 8.33
C LEU A 4 5.29 -20.22 7.04
N GLU A 5 5.60 -20.87 5.93
CA GLU A 5 5.65 -20.21 4.62
C GLU A 5 4.25 -19.76 4.18
N LEU A 6 3.23 -20.56 4.46
CA LEU A 6 1.82 -20.16 4.24
C LEU A 6 1.42 -18.99 5.15
N LEU A 7 1.87 -18.97 6.41
CA LEU A 7 1.65 -17.84 7.31
C LEU A 7 2.33 -16.57 6.78
N ALA A 8 3.58 -16.66 6.29
CA ALA A 8 4.27 -15.52 5.70
C ALA A 8 3.51 -14.96 4.48
N VAL A 9 3.02 -15.84 3.59
CA VAL A 9 2.15 -15.42 2.48
C VAL A 9 0.89 -14.73 2.99
N ALA A 10 0.22 -15.29 4.00
CA ALA A 10 -1.00 -14.69 4.56
C ALA A 10 -0.74 -13.32 5.21
N LEU A 11 0.39 -13.17 5.92
CA LEU A 11 0.83 -11.90 6.47
C LEU A 11 1.12 -10.87 5.37
N GLY A 12 1.76 -11.29 4.29
CA GLY A 12 2.00 -10.43 3.12
C GLY A 12 0.70 -9.98 2.44
N MET A 13 -0.25 -10.90 2.28
CA MET A 13 -1.58 -10.57 1.75
C MET A 13 -2.35 -9.63 2.67
N ARG A 14 -2.27 -9.83 3.99
CA ARG A 14 -2.85 -8.91 4.98
C ARG A 14 -2.22 -7.53 4.85
N HIS A 15 -0.91 -7.44 4.79
CA HIS A 15 -0.24 -6.14 4.72
C HIS A 15 -0.56 -5.40 3.42
N GLY A 16 -0.68 -6.11 2.29
CA GLY A 16 -1.08 -5.51 1.02
C GLY A 16 -2.50 -4.89 0.99
N VAL A 17 -3.38 -5.23 1.94
CA VAL A 17 -4.70 -4.57 2.05
C VAL A 17 -4.66 -3.32 2.93
N ASP A 18 -3.49 -2.94 3.46
CA ASP A 18 -3.39 -1.79 4.33
C ASP A 18 -3.66 -0.48 3.56
N PRO A 19 -4.32 0.51 4.19
CA PRO A 19 -4.79 1.70 3.49
C PRO A 19 -3.68 2.55 2.87
N ASP A 20 -2.46 2.45 3.37
CA ASP A 20 -1.28 3.12 2.88
C ASP A 20 -0.81 2.57 1.53
N HIS A 21 -0.77 1.24 1.36
CA HIS A 21 -0.54 0.56 0.08
C HIS A 21 -1.60 0.98 -0.94
N LEU A 22 -2.87 0.92 -0.54
CA LEU A 22 -4.00 1.29 -1.38
C LEU A 22 -3.94 2.76 -1.80
N ALA A 23 -3.56 3.66 -0.89
CA ALA A 23 -3.39 5.09 -1.18
C ALA A 23 -2.22 5.37 -2.12
N ALA A 24 -1.09 4.71 -1.92
CA ALA A 24 0.10 4.84 -2.76
C ALA A 24 -0.16 4.33 -4.18
N ILE A 25 -0.70 3.11 -4.31
CA ILE A 25 -0.96 2.45 -5.60
C ILE A 25 -2.06 3.18 -6.38
N ASP A 26 -3.15 3.58 -5.74
CA ASP A 26 -4.21 4.35 -6.40
C ASP A 26 -3.70 5.73 -6.85
N GLY A 27 -2.92 6.39 -5.99
CA GLY A 27 -2.34 7.71 -6.26
C GLY A 27 -1.39 7.73 -7.44
N VAL A 28 -0.48 6.74 -7.54
CA VAL A 28 0.43 6.62 -8.69
C VAL A 28 -0.30 6.16 -9.95
N SER A 29 -1.31 5.29 -9.82
CA SER A 29 -2.11 4.81 -10.96
C SER A 29 -2.95 5.91 -11.61
N ARG A 30 -3.33 6.96 -10.87
CA ARG A 30 -3.96 8.17 -11.42
C ARG A 30 -3.03 9.00 -12.28
N LEU A 31 -1.73 8.96 -12.04
CA LEU A 31 -0.71 9.66 -12.85
C LEU A 31 -0.27 8.84 -14.05
N ARG A 32 0.01 7.57 -13.78
CA ARG A 32 0.57 6.64 -14.73
C ARG A 32 -0.26 5.37 -14.66
N PRO A 33 -1.37 5.29 -15.41
CA PRO A 33 -2.18 4.08 -15.49
C PRO A 33 -1.32 2.93 -16.03
N SER A 34 -0.90 2.03 -15.14
CA SER A 34 -0.05 0.89 -15.48
C SER A 34 -0.38 -0.28 -14.55
N PRO A 35 -0.58 -1.50 -15.09
CA PRO A 35 -0.89 -2.67 -14.27
C PRO A 35 0.28 -3.06 -13.34
N TRP A 36 1.49 -2.61 -13.67
CA TRP A 36 2.70 -2.92 -12.91
C TRP A 36 2.90 -2.07 -11.65
N ASN A 37 2.09 -1.03 -11.42
CA ASN A 37 2.31 -0.11 -10.31
C ASN A 37 2.32 -0.82 -8.96
N GLY A 38 1.34 -1.71 -8.72
CA GLY A 38 1.26 -2.47 -7.47
C GLY A 38 2.36 -3.53 -7.35
N VAL A 39 2.69 -4.22 -8.45
CA VAL A 39 3.82 -5.18 -8.47
C VAL A 39 5.13 -4.49 -8.09
N LEU A 40 5.43 -3.35 -8.71
CA LEU A 40 6.65 -2.60 -8.44
C LEU A 40 6.67 -2.04 -7.01
N PHE A 41 5.53 -1.56 -6.50
CA PHE A 41 5.40 -1.13 -5.12
C PHE A 41 5.70 -2.28 -4.14
N ALA A 42 5.03 -3.43 -4.31
CA ALA A 42 5.22 -4.61 -3.47
C ALA A 42 6.67 -5.13 -3.50
N LEU A 43 7.34 -5.12 -4.66
CA LEU A 43 8.75 -5.51 -4.75
C LEU A 43 9.68 -4.57 -3.97
N GLY A 44 9.43 -3.25 -4.06
CA GLY A 44 10.21 -2.27 -3.31
C GLY A 44 9.99 -2.42 -1.82
N HIS A 45 8.73 -2.45 -1.41
CA HIS A 45 8.35 -2.61 0.00
C HIS A 45 8.88 -3.92 0.58
N GLY A 46 8.59 -5.05 -0.08
CA GLY A 46 9.02 -6.38 0.34
C GLY A 46 10.54 -6.54 0.40
N ALA A 47 11.30 -5.87 -0.48
CA ALA A 47 12.75 -5.86 -0.41
C ALA A 47 13.26 -5.20 0.88
N VAL A 48 12.72 -4.04 1.26
CA VAL A 48 13.13 -3.36 2.51
C VAL A 48 12.70 -4.17 3.73
N VAL A 49 11.45 -4.65 3.78
CA VAL A 49 10.98 -5.50 4.88
C VAL A 49 11.85 -6.75 5.04
N THR A 50 12.19 -7.43 3.93
CA THR A 50 13.06 -8.61 3.96
C THR A 50 14.46 -8.28 4.48
N LEU A 51 15.03 -7.14 4.06
CA LEU A 51 16.34 -6.70 4.51
C LEU A 51 16.34 -6.33 6.00
N LEU A 52 15.29 -5.64 6.46
CA LEU A 52 15.14 -5.25 7.85
C LEU A 52 14.72 -6.41 8.77
N ALA A 53 14.21 -7.52 8.23
CA ALA A 53 13.88 -8.70 9.02
C ALA A 53 15.12 -9.49 9.51
N PHE A 54 16.31 -9.22 8.98
CA PHE A 54 17.53 -9.88 9.43
C PHE A 54 17.84 -9.53 10.88
N PRO A 55 18.32 -10.47 11.71
CA PRO A 55 18.77 -10.17 13.08
C PRO A 55 19.88 -9.10 13.14
N ALA A 56 20.69 -8.97 12.08
CA ALA A 56 21.68 -7.90 11.94
C ALA A 56 21.05 -6.50 11.79
N ALA A 57 19.77 -6.39 11.41
CA ALA A 57 19.01 -5.15 11.44
C ALA A 57 18.73 -4.69 12.88
N ALA A 58 18.93 -5.53 13.90
CA ALA A 58 18.97 -5.07 15.30
C ALA A 58 20.08 -4.03 15.56
N LEU A 59 21.11 -3.96 14.70
CA LEU A 59 22.08 -2.87 14.72
C LEU A 59 21.49 -1.56 14.18
N LEU A 60 20.59 -1.62 13.19
CA LEU A 60 19.83 -0.47 12.69
C LEU A 60 18.73 -0.03 13.67
N ALA A 61 18.23 -0.95 14.50
CA ALA A 61 17.29 -0.65 15.59
C ALA A 61 17.91 0.21 16.72
N GLN A 62 19.22 0.46 16.69
CA GLN A 62 19.84 1.48 17.54
C GLN A 62 19.49 2.91 17.09
N VAL A 63 19.03 3.06 15.84
CA VAL A 63 18.41 4.27 15.34
C VAL A 63 16.93 4.16 15.62
N ASP A 64 16.41 5.10 16.40
CA ASP A 64 14.98 5.25 16.66
C ASP A 64 14.29 5.81 15.40
N LEU A 65 14.13 4.94 14.39
CA LEU A 65 13.41 5.25 13.16
C LEU A 65 11.91 5.44 13.42
N GLU A 66 11.41 4.84 14.50
CA GLU A 66 10.04 5.05 14.97
C GLU A 66 9.83 6.50 15.39
N ALA A 67 10.76 7.12 16.13
CA ALA A 67 10.69 8.54 16.50
C ALA A 67 10.61 9.51 15.30
N LEU A 68 10.98 9.06 14.09
CA LEU A 68 10.85 9.86 12.88
C LEU A 68 9.42 9.89 12.31
N HIS A 69 8.52 9.00 12.77
CA HIS A 69 7.15 8.84 12.26
C HIS A 69 7.07 8.83 10.73
N LEU A 70 8.03 8.17 10.06
CA LEU A 70 8.18 8.22 8.60
C LEU A 70 6.93 7.74 7.87
N SER A 71 6.29 6.68 8.38
CA SER A 71 5.00 6.16 7.90
C SER A 71 3.93 7.25 7.86
N VAL A 72 3.76 7.99 8.96
CA VAL A 72 2.80 9.10 9.09
C VAL A 72 3.09 10.18 8.06
N TRP A 73 4.33 10.63 7.96
CA TRP A 73 4.70 11.70 7.04
C TRP A 73 4.53 11.29 5.58
N LEU A 74 4.89 10.06 5.23
CA LEU A 74 4.69 9.50 3.88
C LEU A 74 3.20 9.34 3.56
N LEU A 75 2.40 8.84 4.51
CA LEU A 75 0.96 8.69 4.32
C LEU A 75 0.27 10.06 4.18
N LEU A 76 0.65 11.05 5.00
CA LEU A 76 0.19 12.44 4.87
C LEU A 76 0.55 13.03 3.52
N LEU A 77 1.77 12.80 3.04
CA LEU A 77 2.22 13.27 1.73
C LEU A 77 1.37 12.64 0.62
N VAL A 78 1.19 11.32 0.62
CA VAL A 78 0.39 10.61 -0.39
C VAL A 78 -1.08 11.04 -0.32
N ALA A 79 -1.65 11.12 0.88
CA ALA A 79 -3.03 11.59 1.09
C ALA A 79 -3.21 13.03 0.61
N GLY A 80 -2.27 13.93 0.91
CA GLY A 80 -2.28 15.32 0.47
C GLY A 80 -2.19 15.45 -1.05
N VAL A 81 -1.30 14.68 -1.70
CA VAL A 81 -1.19 14.63 -3.16
C VAL A 81 -2.48 14.09 -3.80
N ASN A 82 -3.08 13.04 -3.23
CA ASN A 82 -4.34 12.47 -3.71
C ASN A 82 -5.51 13.44 -3.53
N LEU A 83 -5.60 14.11 -2.38
CA LEU A 83 -6.61 15.13 -2.10
C LEU A 83 -6.49 16.32 -3.05
N TYR A 84 -5.29 16.86 -3.22
CA TYR A 84 -5.01 17.96 -4.15
C TYR A 84 -5.55 17.65 -5.56
N ARG A 85 -5.40 16.41 -6.01
CA ARG A 85 -5.89 15.97 -7.33
C ARG A 85 -7.38 15.74 -7.39
N LEU A 86 -8.00 15.25 -6.31
CA LEU A 86 -9.46 15.11 -6.26
C LEU A 86 -10.15 16.49 -6.31
N LEU A 87 -9.52 17.50 -5.74
CA LEU A 87 -10.02 18.87 -5.75
C LEU A 87 -9.81 19.59 -7.09
N ARG A 88 -8.81 19.20 -7.89
CA ARG A 88 -8.50 19.83 -9.18
C ARG A 88 -9.28 19.22 -10.36
N PRO A 89 -9.71 20.04 -11.34
CA PRO A 89 -10.20 19.54 -12.63
C PRO A 89 -9.10 18.75 -13.37
N ARG A 90 -9.48 17.74 -14.15
CA ARG A 90 -8.52 16.87 -14.87
C ARG A 90 -7.65 17.62 -15.89
N GLU A 91 -8.11 18.76 -16.36
CA GLU A 91 -7.44 19.58 -17.38
C GLU A 91 -6.29 20.43 -16.82
N GLU A 92 -6.21 20.61 -15.50
CA GLU A 92 -5.24 21.52 -14.85
C GLU A 92 -3.96 20.84 -14.37
N VAL A 93 -3.77 19.54 -14.61
CA VAL A 93 -2.59 18.82 -14.08
C VAL A 93 -1.32 19.33 -14.78
N PRO A 94 -0.38 19.96 -14.07
CA PRO A 94 0.82 20.48 -14.69
C PRO A 94 1.65 19.32 -15.28
N ALA A 95 2.11 19.48 -16.52
CA ALA A 95 2.90 18.49 -17.26
C ALA A 95 4.25 18.10 -16.60
N ARG A 96 4.60 18.65 -15.43
CA ARG A 96 5.91 18.55 -14.79
C ARG A 96 5.92 18.03 -13.35
N LEU A 97 4.80 17.54 -12.81
CA LEU A 97 4.87 16.86 -11.51
C LEU A 97 5.73 15.60 -11.65
N PRO A 98 6.76 15.40 -10.79
CA PRO A 98 7.58 14.20 -10.86
C PRO A 98 6.66 13.00 -10.61
N ILE A 99 6.60 12.08 -11.59
CA ILE A 99 5.86 10.83 -11.43
C ILE A 99 6.69 9.97 -10.48
N PRO A 100 6.24 9.70 -9.25
CA PRO A 100 6.99 8.86 -8.33
C PRO A 100 7.12 7.47 -8.95
N ASN A 101 8.35 6.94 -8.94
CA ASN A 101 8.58 5.56 -9.33
C ASN A 101 7.91 4.64 -8.29
N PRO A 102 6.95 3.77 -8.67
CA PRO A 102 6.25 2.91 -7.71
C PRO A 102 7.20 2.04 -6.90
N LEU A 103 8.32 1.60 -7.49
CA LEU A 103 9.35 0.84 -6.78
C LEU A 103 9.99 1.65 -5.67
N LEU A 104 10.38 2.91 -5.95
CA LEU A 104 10.96 3.80 -4.95
C LEU A 104 9.93 4.15 -3.87
N LEU A 105 8.68 4.34 -4.26
CA LEU A 105 7.60 4.57 -3.31
C LEU A 105 7.45 3.36 -2.37
N GLY A 106 7.47 2.14 -2.91
CA GLY A 106 7.48 0.90 -2.13
C GLY A 106 8.67 0.82 -1.18
N LEU A 107 9.90 1.12 -1.65
CA LEU A 107 11.08 1.18 -0.79
C LEU A 107 10.89 2.16 0.39
N LEU A 108 10.33 3.34 0.14
CA LEU A 108 10.10 4.35 1.18
C LEU A 108 9.05 3.90 2.20
N PHE A 109 7.95 3.30 1.74
CA PHE A 109 6.91 2.76 2.64
C PHE A 109 7.41 1.55 3.44
N GLY A 110 8.29 0.72 2.86
CA GLY A 110 8.89 -0.42 3.54
C GLY A 110 9.88 -0.05 4.66
N LEU A 111 10.24 1.23 4.82
CA LEU A 111 11.05 1.71 5.95
C LEU A 111 10.26 1.73 7.27
N GLY A 112 8.94 1.51 7.24
CA GLY A 112 8.15 1.30 8.45
C GLY A 112 8.67 0.09 9.24
N PHE A 113 9.02 0.30 10.51
CA PHE A 113 9.72 -0.70 11.32
C PHE A 113 8.80 -1.86 11.78
N GLU A 114 7.51 -1.58 11.94
CA GLU A 114 6.51 -2.52 12.50
C GLU A 114 6.43 -3.84 11.71
N THR A 115 6.34 -3.77 10.38
CA THR A 115 6.25 -4.99 9.54
C THR A 115 7.54 -5.81 9.57
N ALA A 116 8.69 -5.12 9.61
CA ALA A 116 10.00 -5.76 9.66
C ALA A 116 10.25 -6.45 11.00
N SER A 117 9.85 -5.82 12.11
CA SER A 117 9.99 -6.38 13.45
C SER A 117 9.13 -7.64 13.63
N GLN A 118 7.89 -7.63 13.14
CA GLN A 118 7.00 -8.80 13.13
C GLN A 118 7.61 -9.96 12.33
N LEU A 119 8.13 -9.69 11.13
CA LEU A 119 8.75 -10.72 10.29
C LEU A 119 10.05 -11.25 10.91
N SER A 120 10.84 -10.39 11.56
CA SER A 120 12.06 -10.78 12.28
C SER A 120 11.75 -11.68 13.48
N ALA A 121 10.75 -11.32 14.29
CA ALA A 121 10.30 -12.14 15.41
C ALA A 121 9.81 -13.53 14.95
N LEU A 122 9.09 -13.59 13.83
CA LEU A 122 8.69 -14.87 13.23
C LEU A 122 9.90 -15.68 12.76
N ALA A 123 10.90 -15.03 12.15
CA ALA A 123 12.13 -15.71 11.71
C ALA A 123 12.90 -16.34 12.87
N LEU A 124 13.02 -15.61 14.00
CA LEU A 124 13.72 -16.08 15.20
C LEU A 124 12.99 -17.24 15.87
N THR A 125 11.67 -17.16 16.01
CA THR A 125 10.87 -18.20 16.66
C THR A 125 10.75 -19.47 15.83
N ALA A 126 10.73 -19.33 14.50
CA ALA A 126 10.56 -20.43 13.56
C ALA A 126 11.88 -21.08 13.10
N GLU A 127 13.04 -20.55 13.53
CA GLU A 127 14.37 -20.92 13.02
C GLU A 127 14.46 -20.89 11.47
N LEU A 128 13.66 -20.02 10.84
CA LEU A 128 13.61 -19.88 9.39
C LEU A 128 14.51 -18.73 8.93
N SER A 129 15.07 -18.89 7.73
CA SER A 129 15.83 -17.83 7.08
C SER A 129 14.93 -16.59 6.86
N PRO A 130 15.32 -15.39 7.33
CA PRO A 130 14.61 -14.14 7.04
C PRO A 130 14.40 -13.90 5.55
N LEU A 131 15.35 -14.31 4.71
CA LEU A 131 15.23 -14.22 3.26
C LEU A 131 14.08 -15.08 2.73
N ARG A 132 13.92 -16.29 3.25
CA ARG A 132 12.85 -17.21 2.84
C ARG A 132 11.50 -16.67 3.27
N LEU A 133 11.37 -16.22 4.53
CA LEU A 133 10.14 -15.63 5.04
C LEU A 133 9.78 -14.35 4.29
N GLY A 134 10.75 -13.46 4.06
CA GLY A 134 10.58 -12.23 3.29
C GLY A 134 10.18 -12.47 1.84
N LEU A 135 10.71 -13.52 1.20
CA LEU A 135 10.27 -13.93 -0.14
C LEU A 135 8.79 -14.32 -0.13
N PHE A 136 8.36 -15.20 0.77
CA PHE A 136 6.97 -15.65 0.84
C PHE A 136 6.00 -14.52 1.26
N PHE A 137 6.43 -13.65 2.17
CA PHE A 137 5.73 -12.43 2.52
C PHE A 137 5.53 -11.52 1.29
N THR A 138 6.60 -11.25 0.55
CA THR A 138 6.55 -10.44 -0.67
C THR A 138 5.65 -11.10 -1.74
N LEU A 139 5.66 -12.44 -1.85
CA LEU A 139 4.76 -13.17 -2.76
C LEU A 139 3.29 -12.97 -2.40
N GLY A 140 2.94 -13.00 -1.11
CA GLY A 140 1.57 -12.71 -0.66
C GLY A 140 1.13 -11.28 -1.00
N MET A 141 2.00 -10.31 -0.71
CA MET A 141 1.76 -8.90 -1.01
C MET A 141 1.64 -8.64 -2.52
N LEU A 142 2.49 -9.27 -3.33
CA LEU A 142 2.44 -9.18 -4.80
C LEU A 142 1.08 -9.55 -5.39
N LEU A 143 0.37 -10.51 -4.78
CA LEU A 143 -0.97 -10.89 -5.23
C LEU A 143 -1.97 -9.76 -5.00
N VAL A 144 -1.97 -9.18 -3.81
CA VAL A 144 -2.94 -8.15 -3.40
C VAL A 144 -2.65 -6.84 -4.12
N ASP A 145 -1.42 -6.35 -4.01
CA ASP A 145 -0.99 -5.08 -4.63
C ASP A 145 -1.04 -5.20 -6.15
N GLY A 146 -0.66 -6.35 -6.72
CA GLY A 146 -0.76 -6.61 -8.15
C GLY A 146 -2.19 -6.53 -8.68
N VAL A 147 -3.16 -7.12 -7.96
CA VAL A 147 -4.59 -6.99 -8.28
C VAL A 147 -5.04 -5.54 -8.14
N ASP A 148 -4.64 -4.84 -7.08
CA ASP A 148 -4.99 -3.43 -6.88
C ASP A 148 -4.47 -2.55 -8.03
N GLY A 149 -3.20 -2.71 -8.41
CA GLY A 149 -2.58 -1.98 -9.52
C GLY A 149 -3.21 -2.29 -10.87
N LEU A 150 -3.52 -3.57 -11.13
CA LEU A 150 -4.23 -3.97 -12.35
C LEU A 150 -5.61 -3.32 -12.44
N LEU A 151 -6.42 -3.43 -11.40
CA LEU A 151 -7.77 -2.86 -11.39
C LEU A 151 -7.75 -1.33 -11.41
N ALA A 152 -6.80 -0.70 -10.70
CA ALA A 152 -6.59 0.75 -10.71
C ALA A 152 -6.28 1.24 -12.12
N SER A 153 -5.32 0.61 -12.81
CA SER A 153 -4.94 1.01 -14.17
C SER A 153 -6.09 0.90 -15.15
N ARG A 154 -6.87 -0.20 -15.09
CA ARG A 154 -8.05 -0.39 -15.92
C ARG A 154 -9.13 0.66 -15.64
N LEU A 155 -9.39 0.96 -14.37
CA LEU A 155 -10.35 2.00 -13.99
C LEU A 155 -9.94 3.36 -14.54
N GLN A 156 -8.66 3.73 -14.42
CA GLN A 156 -8.20 5.05 -14.89
C GLN A 156 -8.26 5.16 -16.41
N ASN A 157 -7.92 4.10 -17.14
CA ASN A 157 -8.08 4.06 -18.59
C ASN A 157 -9.55 4.22 -19.01
N LEU A 158 -10.48 3.51 -18.37
CA LEU A 158 -11.92 3.67 -18.64
C LEU A 158 -12.46 5.04 -18.25
N ALA A 159 -11.96 5.60 -17.16
CA ALA A 159 -12.38 6.90 -16.67
C ALA A 159 -12.03 8.04 -17.66
N GLN A 160 -11.17 7.83 -18.65
CA GLN A 160 -10.96 8.81 -19.71
C GLN A 160 -12.21 8.99 -20.58
N ASN A 161 -12.96 7.90 -20.82
CA ASN A 161 -14.06 7.89 -21.79
C ASN A 161 -15.45 7.66 -21.17
N SER A 162 -15.54 7.30 -19.89
CA SER A 162 -16.81 6.94 -19.23
C SER A 162 -17.07 7.75 -17.95
N SER A 163 -18.17 8.51 -17.92
CA SER A 163 -18.61 9.26 -16.75
C SER A 163 -18.94 8.37 -15.54
N LYS A 164 -19.34 7.11 -15.77
CA LYS A 164 -19.52 6.09 -14.72
C LYS A 164 -18.18 5.75 -14.05
N ALA A 165 -17.15 5.44 -14.85
CA ALA A 165 -15.82 5.13 -14.35
C ALA A 165 -15.15 6.35 -13.68
N GLN A 166 -15.44 7.57 -14.15
CA GLN A 166 -15.01 8.81 -13.51
C GLN A 166 -15.57 8.98 -12.11
N ARG A 167 -16.89 8.81 -11.95
CA ARG A 167 -17.55 8.90 -10.65
C ARG A 167 -17.03 7.84 -9.68
N ALA A 168 -16.89 6.60 -10.16
CA ALA A 168 -16.30 5.51 -9.37
C ALA A 168 -14.87 5.84 -8.93
N SER A 169 -14.03 6.33 -9.84
CA SER A 169 -12.65 6.75 -9.55
C SER A 169 -12.59 7.89 -8.53
N ARG A 170 -13.45 8.90 -8.62
CA ARG A 170 -13.48 10.01 -7.65
C ARG A 170 -13.96 9.55 -6.27
N PHE A 171 -15.05 8.78 -6.22
CA PHE A 171 -15.56 8.23 -4.96
C PHE A 171 -14.49 7.41 -4.25
N LEU A 172 -13.79 6.56 -5.01
CA LEU A 172 -12.73 5.73 -4.49
C LEU A 172 -11.56 6.53 -3.93
N GLY A 173 -11.13 7.58 -4.65
CA GLY A 173 -10.07 8.45 -4.17
C GLY A 173 -10.47 9.15 -2.86
N TRP A 174 -11.72 9.59 -2.74
CA TRP A 174 -12.22 10.17 -1.50
C TRP A 174 -12.22 9.18 -0.35
N ALA A 175 -12.65 7.93 -0.57
CA ALA A 175 -12.63 6.89 0.45
C ALA A 175 -11.20 6.60 0.93
N VAL A 176 -10.27 6.46 -0.01
CA VAL A 176 -8.85 6.22 0.27
C VAL A 176 -8.20 7.38 1.03
N VAL A 177 -8.44 8.62 0.62
CA VAL A 177 -7.94 9.82 1.33
C VAL A 177 -8.54 9.93 2.72
N ALA A 178 -9.84 9.72 2.88
CA ALA A 178 -10.51 9.80 4.17
C ALA A 178 -9.95 8.76 5.15
N LEU A 179 -9.71 7.53 4.67
CA LEU A 179 -9.14 6.47 5.52
C LEU A 179 -7.67 6.76 5.87
N ALA A 180 -6.86 7.20 4.89
CA ALA A 180 -5.46 7.59 5.14
C ALA A 180 -5.34 8.70 6.18
N LEU A 181 -6.16 9.75 6.07
CA LEU A 181 -6.20 10.82 7.08
C LEU A 181 -6.73 10.33 8.42
N GLY A 182 -7.71 9.43 8.43
CA GLY A 182 -8.22 8.81 9.65
C GLY A 182 -7.16 8.01 10.40
N LEU A 183 -6.35 7.23 9.69
CA LEU A 183 -5.22 6.49 10.28
C LEU A 183 -4.16 7.42 10.86
N VAL A 184 -3.79 8.47 10.13
CA VAL A 184 -2.85 9.49 10.65
C VAL A 184 -3.37 10.12 11.94
N LEU A 185 -4.65 10.50 11.97
CA LEU A 185 -5.27 11.08 13.16
C LEU A 185 -5.29 10.12 14.35
N ALA A 186 -5.51 8.83 14.09
CA ALA A 186 -5.50 7.81 15.13
C ALA A 186 -4.09 7.57 15.68
N GLU A 187 -3.08 7.46 14.81
CA GLU A 187 -1.68 7.29 15.20
C GLU A 187 -1.17 8.48 16.00
N VAL A 188 -1.41 9.71 15.52
CA VAL A 188 -1.07 10.95 16.26
C VAL A 188 -1.87 11.10 17.56
N GLY A 189 -3.11 10.59 17.58
CA GLY A 189 -3.97 10.59 18.76
C GLY A 189 -3.63 9.50 19.79
N GLY A 190 -2.64 8.63 19.51
CA GLY A 190 -2.31 7.50 20.37
C GLY A 190 -3.43 6.46 20.47
N VAL A 191 -4.33 6.42 19.48
CA VAL A 191 -5.42 5.46 19.42
C VAL A 191 -4.90 4.17 18.81
N ASP A 192 -4.90 3.11 19.61
CA ASP A 192 -4.59 1.77 19.12
C ASP A 192 -5.71 1.28 18.20
N LEU A 193 -5.41 1.23 16.90
CA LEU A 193 -6.30 0.69 15.87
C LEU A 193 -5.90 -0.70 15.41
N GLU A 194 -4.98 -1.38 16.10
CA GLU A 194 -4.45 -2.66 15.62
C GLU A 194 -5.57 -3.69 15.41
N ALA A 195 -6.53 -3.75 16.32
CA ALA A 195 -7.71 -4.62 16.23
C ALA A 195 -8.65 -4.25 15.06
N LEU A 196 -8.64 -3.00 14.62
CA LEU A 196 -9.49 -2.49 13.53
C LEU A 196 -8.76 -2.43 12.18
N SER A 197 -7.44 -2.52 12.17
CA SER A 197 -6.60 -2.43 10.95
C SER A 197 -7.05 -3.43 9.88
N LEU A 198 -7.19 -4.71 10.27
CA LEU A 198 -7.59 -5.79 9.38
C LEU A 198 -9.02 -5.63 8.83
N PRO A 199 -10.08 -5.46 9.66
CA PRO A 199 -11.43 -5.28 9.11
C PRO A 199 -11.57 -4.00 8.29
N LEU A 200 -10.84 -2.93 8.63
CA LEU A 200 -10.82 -1.70 7.83
C LEU A 200 -10.11 -1.92 6.48
N GLY A 201 -8.95 -2.58 6.47
CA GLY A 201 -8.19 -2.89 5.25
C GLY A 201 -8.96 -3.82 4.32
N LEU A 202 -9.49 -4.94 4.83
CA LEU A 202 -10.32 -5.86 4.06
C LEU A 202 -11.60 -5.19 3.55
N GLY A 203 -12.25 -4.37 4.37
CA GLY A 203 -13.44 -3.60 3.98
C GLY A 203 -13.14 -2.63 2.84
N LEU A 204 -12.03 -1.88 2.93
CA LEU A 204 -11.60 -0.97 1.88
C LEU A 204 -11.20 -1.73 0.61
N PHE A 205 -10.43 -2.81 0.73
CA PHE A 205 -10.04 -3.64 -0.41
C PHE A 205 -11.26 -4.24 -1.12
N ALA A 206 -12.23 -4.76 -0.37
CA ALA A 206 -13.48 -5.27 -0.91
C ALA A 206 -14.29 -4.17 -1.61
N LEU A 207 -14.37 -2.97 -1.02
CA LEU A 207 -15.01 -1.80 -1.61
C LEU A 207 -14.32 -1.38 -2.92
N LEU A 208 -12.99 -1.31 -2.92
CA LEU A 208 -12.12 -1.02 -4.07
C LEU A 208 -12.39 -1.98 -5.21
N VAL A 209 -12.24 -3.27 -4.95
CA VAL A 209 -12.43 -4.32 -5.95
C VAL A 209 -13.86 -4.29 -6.49
N SER A 210 -14.86 -4.22 -5.61
CA SER A 210 -16.27 -4.23 -6.00
C SER A 210 -16.63 -3.03 -6.88
N LEU A 211 -16.21 -1.83 -6.51
CA LEU A 211 -16.46 -0.62 -7.29
C LEU A 211 -15.72 -0.61 -8.61
N ARG A 212 -14.47 -1.08 -8.63
CA ARG A 212 -13.68 -1.19 -9.86
C ARG A 212 -14.31 -2.20 -10.82
N LEU A 213 -14.72 -3.38 -10.33
CA LEU A 213 -15.44 -4.37 -11.13
C LEU A 213 -16.78 -3.85 -11.63
N TYR A 214 -17.54 -3.14 -10.79
CA TYR A 214 -18.80 -2.51 -11.20
C TYR A 214 -18.60 -1.46 -12.30
N ALA A 215 -17.54 -0.66 -12.21
CA ALA A 215 -17.18 0.35 -13.21
C ALA A 215 -16.69 -0.27 -14.53
N LEU A 216 -16.08 -1.46 -14.47
CA LEU A 216 -15.57 -2.21 -15.62
C LEU A 216 -16.67 -2.92 -16.42
N ARG A 217 -17.88 -3.11 -15.86
CA ARG A 217 -18.99 -3.75 -16.59
C ARG A 217 -19.48 -2.87 -17.74
N PRO A 218 -19.65 -3.42 -18.96
CA PRO A 218 -20.28 -2.69 -20.07
C PRO A 218 -21.68 -2.23 -19.66
N ALA A 219 -22.08 -1.07 -20.19
CA ALA A 219 -23.41 -0.50 -19.97
C ALA A 219 -24.49 -1.33 -20.67
#